data_AF-A0A9D5XTQ5-F1
#
_entry.id   AF-A0A9D5XTQ5-F1
#
_cell.length_a   1.000
_cell.length_b   1.000
_cell.length_c   1.000
_cell.angle_alpha   90.00
_cell.angle_beta   90.00
_cell.angle_gamma   90.00
#
_symmetry.space_group_name_H-M   'P 1'
#
loop_
_entity.id
_entity.type
_entity.pdbx_description
1 polymer ?
#
loop_
_entity_poly.entity_id
_entity_poly.type
_entity_poly.pdbx_seq_one_letter_code
_entity_poly.pdbx_strand_id
1 'polypeptide(L)'
;MQAFLNKKQAAQYCGYNVDTFSGFVRKYPLPKYGPKRNRYKCTDLDKWMEDPEQYRVATHRAKPAGRILSTAEQKQLVFGYSLSSMFMQ
;
A
#
# COMPACT_ATOMS: atom_id res chain seq x y z
N MET A 1 -5.62 30.88 11.52
CA MET A 1 -5.23 29.76 10.64
C MET A 1 -5.63 28.45 11.30
N GLN A 2 -6.60 27.72 10.74
CA GLN A 2 -6.97 26.39 11.25
C GLN A 2 -5.96 25.37 10.71
N ALA A 3 -5.07 24.86 11.58
CA ALA A 3 -4.02 23.92 11.15
C ALA A 3 -4.55 22.50 10.88
N PHE A 4 -5.69 22.14 11.48
CA PHE A 4 -6.23 20.78 11.43
C PHE A 4 -7.75 20.80 11.23
N LEU A 5 -8.19 20.29 10.10
CA LEU A 5 -9.60 20.17 9.70
C LEU A 5 -10.15 18.79 10.05
N ASN A 6 -11.41 18.74 10.46
CA ASN A 6 -12.12 17.47 10.56
C ASN A 6 -12.52 16.96 9.14
N LYS A 7 -13.01 15.72 9.05
CA LYS A 7 -13.40 15.13 7.76
C LYS A 7 -14.44 15.98 6.99
N LYS A 8 -15.43 16.55 7.69
CA LYS A 8 -16.50 17.36 7.07
C LYS A 8 -15.93 18.66 6.50
N GLN A 9 -15.07 19.33 7.26
CA GLN A 9 -14.39 20.55 6.84
C GLN A 9 -13.41 20.27 5.71
N ALA A 10 -12.65 19.17 5.76
CA ALA A 10 -11.76 18.77 4.68
C ALA A 10 -12.52 18.50 3.37
N ALA A 11 -13.63 17.78 3.45
CA ALA A 11 -14.49 17.54 2.28
C ALA A 11 -15.01 18.86 1.69
N GLN A 12 -15.52 19.77 2.54
CA GLN A 12 -16.00 21.08 2.12
C GLN A 12 -14.88 21.96 1.53
N TYR A 13 -13.68 21.92 2.11
CA TYR A 13 -12.51 22.62 1.61
C TYR A 13 -12.13 22.14 0.19
N CYS A 14 -12.22 20.84 -0.03
CA CYS A 14 -11.99 20.20 -1.31
C CYS A 14 -13.15 20.35 -2.32
N GLY A 15 -14.28 20.95 -1.93
CA GLY A 15 -15.47 21.05 -2.78
C GLY A 15 -16.24 19.73 -2.99
N TYR A 16 -16.04 18.73 -2.12
CA TYR A 16 -16.67 17.42 -2.20
C TYR A 16 -17.66 17.14 -1.07
N ASN A 17 -18.58 16.21 -1.32
CA ASN A 17 -19.39 15.60 -0.27
C ASN A 17 -18.54 14.67 0.61
N VAL A 18 -18.98 14.47 1.85
CA VAL A 18 -18.24 13.68 2.87
C VAL A 18 -18.06 12.21 2.46
N ASP A 19 -19.06 11.64 1.78
CA ASP A 19 -19.01 10.28 1.25
C ASP A 19 -18.00 10.16 0.12
N THR A 20 -18.03 11.09 -0.83
CA THR A 20 -17.08 11.16 -1.94
C THR A 20 -15.65 11.29 -1.41
N PHE A 21 -15.43 12.20 -0.46
CA PHE A 21 -14.14 12.37 0.20
C PHE A 21 -13.70 11.09 0.92
N SER A 22 -14.61 10.39 1.61
CA SER A 22 -14.30 9.11 2.26
C SER A 22 -13.92 8.02 1.26
N GLY A 23 -14.53 8.01 0.08
CA GLY A 23 -14.15 7.12 -1.02
C GLY A 23 -12.75 7.41 -1.56
N PHE A 24 -12.41 8.69 -1.72
CA PHE A 24 -11.06 9.10 -2.13
C PHE A 24 -10.01 8.76 -1.09
N VAL A 25 -10.24 9.04 0.20
CA VAL A 25 -9.29 8.72 1.29
C VAL A 25 -9.03 7.21 1.41
N ARG A 26 -9.95 6.35 0.95
CA ARG A 26 -9.71 4.89 0.88
C ARG A 26 -8.75 4.50 -0.24
N LYS A 27 -8.77 5.22 -1.37
CA LYS A 27 -7.91 4.96 -2.53
C LYS A 27 -6.55 5.66 -2.39
N TYR A 28 -6.58 6.85 -1.81
CA TYR A 28 -5.44 7.73 -1.59
C TYR A 28 -5.37 8.04 -0.08
N PRO A 29 -4.74 7.19 0.74
CA PRO A 29 -4.68 7.40 2.18
C PRO A 29 -3.90 8.65 2.53
N LEU A 30 -4.62 9.67 3.00
CA LEU A 30 -4.01 10.87 3.56
C LEU A 30 -3.54 10.63 5.01
N PRO A 31 -2.45 11.30 5.43
CA PRO A 31 -2.00 11.30 6.82
C PRO A 31 -3.07 11.92 7.73
N LYS A 32 -3.34 11.24 8.86
CA LYS A 32 -4.31 11.68 9.86
C LYS A 32 -3.61 12.05 11.15
N TYR A 33 -3.94 13.23 11.66
CA TYR A 33 -3.32 13.83 12.82
C TYR A 33 -4.26 13.86 14.04
N GLY A 34 -3.65 14.11 15.21
CA GLY A 34 -4.32 14.19 16.49
C GLY A 34 -4.44 12.85 17.23
N PRO A 35 -4.80 12.87 18.52
CA PRO A 35 -4.82 11.69 19.38
C PRO A 35 -5.80 10.61 18.90
N LYS A 36 -6.89 11.01 18.23
CA LYS A 36 -7.89 10.12 17.63
C LYS A 36 -7.66 9.83 16.14
N ARG A 37 -6.55 10.31 15.55
CA ARG A 37 -6.23 10.19 14.11
C ARG A 37 -7.41 10.53 13.20
N ASN A 38 -8.08 11.63 13.48
CA ASN A 38 -9.33 12.04 12.81
C ASN A 38 -9.28 13.45 12.20
N ARG A 39 -8.11 14.11 12.22
CA ARG A 39 -7.92 15.43 11.63
C ARG A 39 -6.96 15.39 10.45
N TYR A 40 -7.14 16.30 9.51
CA TYR A 40 -6.34 16.47 8.30
C TYR A 40 -5.67 17.84 8.33
N LYS A 41 -4.42 17.93 7.89
CA LYS A 41 -3.70 19.21 7.81
C LYS A 41 -4.01 19.88 6.48
N CYS A 42 -4.29 21.19 6.47
CA CYS A 42 -4.61 21.90 5.23
C CYS A 42 -3.50 21.75 4.18
N THR A 43 -2.24 21.92 4.58
CA THR A 43 -1.09 21.80 3.67
C THR A 43 -0.95 20.42 3.03
N ASP A 44 -1.41 19.37 3.70
CA ASP A 44 -1.40 18.01 3.12
C ASP A 44 -2.60 17.81 2.18
N LEU A 45 -3.73 18.47 2.45
CA LEU A 45 -4.87 18.50 1.53
C LEU A 45 -4.51 19.27 0.25
N ASP A 46 -3.78 20.39 0.35
CA ASP A 46 -3.29 21.15 -0.80
C ASP A 46 -2.35 20.30 -1.67
N LYS A 47 -1.36 19.62 -1.05
CA LYS A 47 -0.46 18.71 -1.77
C LYS A 47 -1.21 17.54 -2.41
N TRP A 48 -2.21 17.00 -1.74
CA TRP A 48 -3.05 15.94 -2.28
C TRP A 48 -3.89 16.43 -3.47
N MET A 49 -4.30 17.70 -3.49
CA MET A 49 -4.98 18.32 -4.63
C MET A 49 -4.04 18.63 -5.79
N GLU A 50 -2.80 19.03 -5.50
CA GLU A 50 -1.78 19.29 -6.50
C GLU A 50 -1.35 17.99 -7.20
N ASP A 51 -1.10 16.93 -6.42
CA ASP A 51 -0.70 15.63 -6.95
C ASP A 51 -1.33 14.46 -6.14
N PRO A 52 -2.51 13.98 -6.55
CA PRO A 52 -3.17 12.87 -5.83
C PRO A 52 -2.49 11.52 -6.06
N GLU A 53 -1.75 11.34 -7.15
CA GLU A 53 -1.12 10.06 -7.51
C GLU A 53 0.02 9.70 -6.55
N GLN A 54 0.72 10.68 -5.97
CA GLN A 54 1.71 10.45 -4.90
C GLN A 54 1.15 9.69 -3.70
N TYR A 55 -0.14 9.84 -3.42
CA TYR A 55 -0.82 9.20 -2.29
C TYR A 55 -1.52 7.91 -2.68
N ARG A 56 -1.46 7.50 -3.96
CA ARG A 56 -2.15 6.29 -4.42
C ARG A 56 -1.51 5.08 -3.78
N VAL A 57 -2.29 4.30 -3.04
CA VAL A 57 -1.84 2.95 -2.68
C VAL A 57 -1.82 2.18 -3.98
N ALA A 58 -0.63 1.96 -4.53
CA ALA A 58 -0.46 0.84 -5.44
C ALA A 58 -0.96 -0.36 -4.64
N THR A 59 -2.13 -0.88 -5.00
CA THR A 59 -2.64 -2.14 -4.50
C THR A 59 -1.66 -3.20 -5.00
N HIS A 60 -0.50 -3.28 -4.34
CA HIS A 60 0.45 -4.34 -4.49
C HIS A 60 -0.19 -5.58 -3.87
N ARG A 61 -1.13 -6.18 -4.59
CA ARG A 61 -0.92 -7.59 -4.91
C ARG A 61 0.21 -7.61 -5.93
N ALA A 62 1.43 -7.37 -5.46
CA ALA A 62 2.56 -7.99 -6.11
C ALA A 62 2.22 -9.48 -6.03
N LYS A 63 1.79 -10.08 -7.14
CA LYS A 63 2.06 -11.51 -7.33
C LYS A 63 3.55 -11.63 -7.02
N PRO A 64 3.98 -12.44 -6.05
CA PRO A 64 5.40 -12.63 -5.85
C PRO A 64 5.95 -13.11 -7.19
N ALA A 65 6.67 -12.24 -7.90
CA ALA A 65 7.44 -12.58 -9.08
C ALA A 65 8.73 -13.33 -8.68
N GLY A 66 8.71 -13.99 -7.52
CA GLY A 66 9.67 -15.00 -7.15
C GLY A 66 9.08 -16.34 -7.58
N ARG A 67 9.69 -16.96 -8.59
CA ARG A 67 9.52 -18.37 -8.89
C ARG A 67 9.66 -19.14 -7.57
N ILE A 68 8.56 -19.64 -7.03
CA ILE A 68 8.60 -20.54 -5.87
C ILE A 68 9.34 -21.77 -6.39
N LEU A 69 10.60 -21.93 -5.98
CA LEU A 69 11.36 -23.13 -6.30
C LEU A 69 10.53 -24.33 -5.82
N SER A 70 10.33 -25.30 -6.70
CA SER A 70 9.64 -26.53 -6.32
C SER A 70 10.38 -27.17 -5.15
N THR A 71 9.68 -27.84 -4.24
CA THR A 71 10.29 -28.60 -3.14
C THR A 71 11.42 -29.52 -3.61
N ALA A 72 11.37 -29.98 -4.87
CA ALA A 72 12.45 -30.75 -5.51
C ALA A 72 13.72 -29.92 -5.79
N GLU A 73 13.59 -28.67 -6.24
CA GLU A 73 14.70 -27.75 -6.49
C GLU A 73 15.35 -27.33 -5.16
N GLN A 74 14.56 -27.12 -4.10
CA GLN A 74 15.08 -26.76 -2.77
C GLN A 74 15.88 -27.90 -2.11
N LYS A 75 15.50 -29.17 -2.34
CA LYS A 75 16.24 -30.33 -1.83
C LYS A 75 17.58 -30.54 -2.54
N GLN A 76 17.69 -30.26 -3.83
CA GLN A 76 18.96 -30.40 -4.58
C GLN A 76 20.04 -29.45 -4.06
N LEU A 77 19.66 -28.20 -3.72
CA LEU A 77 20.61 -27.20 -3.22
C LEU A 77 21.08 -27.49 -1.79
N VAL A 78 20.19 -27.98 -0.92
CA VAL A 78 20.51 -28.20 0.50
C VAL A 78 21.26 -29.51 0.72
N PHE A 79 20.91 -30.57 0.00
CA PHE A 79 21.46 -31.89 0.26
C PHE A 79 22.55 -32.35 -0.72
N GLY A 80 22.88 -31.58 -1.76
CA GLY A 80 24.01 -31.89 -2.64
C GLY A 80 23.99 -33.32 -3.19
N TYR A 81 22.80 -33.85 -3.50
CA TYR A 81 22.69 -35.20 -4.04
C TYR A 81 23.26 -35.22 -5.47
N SER A 82 24.53 -35.64 -5.56
CA SER A 82 25.11 -36.15 -6.79
C SER A 82 24.28 -37.35 -7.25
N LEU A 83 23.49 -37.19 -8.32
CA LEU A 83 22.87 -38.30 -9.07
C LEU A 83 23.95 -39.04 -9.87
N SER A 84 24.96 -39.55 -9.17
CA SER A 84 25.87 -40.56 -9.71
C SER A 84 25.78 -41.79 -8.85
N SER A 85 25.54 -42.91 -9.53
CA SER A 85 25.47 -44.26 -8.99
C SER A 85 24.11 -44.64 -8.38
N MET A 86 23.26 -45.26 -9.21
CA MET A 86 22.68 -46.59 -8.94
C MET A 86 21.75 -46.97 -10.10
N PHE A 87 22.34 -47.28 -11.24
CA PHE A 87 21.73 -48.15 -12.23
C PHE A 87 22.83 -49.05 -12.80
N MET A 88 23.15 -50.13 -12.07
CA MET A 88 23.87 -51.30 -12.58
C MET A 88 23.48 -52.51 -11.74
N GLN A 89 22.42 -53.18 -12.18
CA GLN A 89 22.27 -54.62 -12.45
C GLN A 89 20.81 -55.03 -12.34
#